data_AF-A0A172QVK8-F1
#
_entry.id   AF-A0A172QVK8-F1
#
_cell.length_a   1.000
_cell.length_b   1.000
_cell.length_c   1.000
_cell.angle_alpha   90.00
_cell.angle_beta   90.00
_cell.angle_gamma   90.00
#
_symmetry.space_group_name_H-M   'P 1'
#
loop_
_entity.id
_entity.type
_entity.pdbx_description
1 polymer ?
#
loop_
_entity_poly.entity_id
_entity_poly.type
_entity_poly.pdbx_seq_one_letter_code
_entity_poly.pdbx_strand_id
1 'polypeptide(L)'
;MEIMMAMYFLALLFAFVVPFAMWAVPTYFSFHARQRSTIRVSATMSAIFTSIGALGVLAWTAVDDFNDYPGYTCTLRDGYVPDGLPDDWFPPVTSSPTDSFPPTIGWSSGLEIFPVGMRCSYWVTDNPEFMITTHSHWLYTLVFYGLIGIAVLQIIRAVRANRTAG
;
A
#
# COMPACT_ATOMS: atom_id res chain seq x y z
N MET A 1 -9.62 10.56 -29.48
CA MET A 1 -9.24 10.90 -28.09
C MET A 1 -10.34 10.51 -27.10
N GLU A 2 -11.60 10.83 -27.37
CA GLU A 2 -12.73 10.50 -26.47
C GLU A 2 -12.99 8.99 -26.28
N ILE A 3 -12.93 8.18 -27.34
CA ILE A 3 -13.13 6.71 -27.24
C ILE A 3 -12.05 6.06 -26.37
N MET A 4 -10.79 6.47 -26.54
CA MET A 4 -9.65 5.95 -25.77
C MET A 4 -9.74 6.35 -24.29
N MET A 5 -10.20 7.57 -24.02
CA MET A 5 -10.45 8.05 -22.66
C MET A 5 -11.60 7.27 -22.00
N ALA A 6 -12.71 7.03 -22.72
CA ALA A 6 -13.82 6.23 -22.23
C ALA A 6 -13.41 4.78 -21.93
N MET A 7 -12.61 4.15 -22.80
CA MET A 7 -12.09 2.80 -22.56
C MET A 7 -11.16 2.74 -21.34
N TYR A 8 -10.31 3.75 -21.14
CA TYR A 8 -9.44 3.86 -19.97
C TYR A 8 -10.25 4.00 -18.68
N PHE A 9 -11.25 4.88 -18.67
CA PHE A 9 -12.16 5.03 -17.53
C PHE A 9 -12.92 3.73 -17.25
N LEU A 10 -13.42 3.04 -18.26
CA LEU A 10 -14.12 1.77 -18.09
C LEU A 10 -13.19 0.69 -17.52
N ALA A 11 -11.94 0.64 -17.98
CA ALA A 11 -10.92 -0.28 -17.49
C ALA A 11 -10.56 -0.01 -16.03
N LEU A 12 -10.37 1.25 -15.64
CA LEU A 12 -10.15 1.63 -14.25
C LEU A 12 -11.35 1.28 -13.38
N LEU A 13 -12.57 1.62 -13.83
CA LEU A 13 -13.79 1.32 -13.09
C LEU A 13 -13.93 -0.19 -12.88
N PHE A 14 -13.63 -1.00 -13.88
CA PHE A 14 -13.60 -2.45 -13.74
C PHE A 14 -12.50 -2.92 -12.77
N ALA A 15 -11.30 -2.36 -12.87
CA ALA A 15 -10.16 -2.70 -12.03
C ALA A 15 -10.36 -2.34 -10.55
N PHE A 16 -11.19 -1.36 -10.22
CA PHE A 16 -11.46 -0.97 -8.84
C PHE A 16 -12.81 -1.49 -8.31
N VAL A 17 -13.89 -1.34 -9.08
CA VAL A 17 -15.25 -1.68 -8.62
C VAL A 17 -15.43 -3.20 -8.52
N VAL A 18 -14.88 -3.97 -9.45
CA VAL A 18 -15.07 -5.43 -9.43
C VAL A 18 -14.33 -6.06 -8.24
N PRO A 19 -13.03 -5.79 -8.00
CA PRO A 19 -12.36 -6.31 -6.81
C PRO A 19 -12.99 -5.82 -5.50
N PHE A 20 -13.43 -4.56 -5.46
CA PHE A 20 -14.12 -4.03 -4.28
C PHE A 20 -15.44 -4.76 -4.03
N ALA A 21 -16.26 -4.99 -5.06
CA ALA A 21 -17.50 -5.74 -4.95
C ALA A 21 -17.24 -7.20 -4.56
N MET A 22 -16.22 -7.84 -5.15
CA MET A 22 -15.79 -9.20 -4.81
C MET A 22 -15.35 -9.32 -3.35
N TRP A 23 -14.87 -8.24 -2.73
CA TRP A 23 -14.57 -8.21 -1.30
C TRP A 23 -15.79 -7.84 -0.43
N ALA A 24 -16.50 -6.77 -0.78
CA ALA A 24 -17.58 -6.20 0.02
C ALA A 24 -18.80 -7.12 0.10
N VAL A 25 -19.16 -7.77 -1.02
CA VAL A 25 -20.36 -8.62 -1.11
C VAL A 25 -20.24 -9.87 -0.22
N PRO A 26 -19.16 -10.69 -0.27
CA PRO A 26 -18.99 -11.81 0.65
C PRO A 26 -18.87 -11.37 2.11
N THR A 27 -18.23 -10.22 2.36
CA THR A 27 -18.11 -9.67 3.71
C THR A 27 -19.49 -9.33 4.28
N TYR A 28 -20.31 -8.61 3.51
CA TYR A 28 -21.68 -8.28 3.89
C TYR A 28 -22.53 -9.53 4.13
N PHE A 29 -22.52 -10.49 3.19
CA PHE A 29 -23.27 -11.74 3.35
C PHE A 29 -22.80 -12.56 4.54
N SER A 30 -21.50 -12.58 4.83
CA SER A 30 -20.96 -13.24 6.02
C SER A 30 -21.63 -12.71 7.28
N PHE A 31 -21.74 -11.39 7.46
CA PHE A 31 -22.39 -10.80 8.63
C PHE A 31 -23.90 -11.00 8.69
N HIS A 32 -24.59 -11.09 7.55
CA HIS A 32 -26.06 -11.16 7.50
C HIS A 32 -26.63 -12.57 7.32
N ALA A 33 -25.78 -13.56 7.05
CA ALA A 33 -26.20 -14.94 6.87
C ALA A 33 -26.71 -15.55 8.19
N ARG A 34 -27.87 -16.22 8.12
CA ARG A 34 -28.45 -16.99 9.22
C ARG A 34 -28.13 -18.48 9.15
N GLN A 35 -27.83 -18.99 7.95
CA GLN A 35 -27.48 -20.39 7.72
C GLN A 35 -25.97 -20.61 7.87
N ARG A 36 -25.59 -21.70 8.54
CA ARG A 36 -24.18 -22.04 8.83
C ARG A 36 -23.34 -22.26 7.58
N SER A 37 -23.90 -22.95 6.58
CA SER A 37 -23.25 -23.18 5.28
C SER A 37 -22.91 -21.86 4.58
N THR A 38 -23.86 -20.92 4.55
CA THR A 38 -23.67 -19.59 3.98
C THR A 38 -22.62 -18.79 4.75
N ILE A 39 -22.65 -18.79 6.10
CA ILE A 39 -21.63 -18.12 6.92
C ILE A 39 -20.24 -18.68 6.59
N ARG A 40 -20.08 -20.00 6.53
CA ARG A 40 -18.79 -20.63 6.24
C ARG A 40 -18.23 -20.18 4.89
N VAL A 41 -19.01 -20.31 3.83
CA VAL A 41 -18.56 -19.99 2.47
C VAL A 41 -18.25 -18.51 2.34
N SER A 42 -19.18 -17.64 2.76
CA SER A 42 -19.01 -16.19 2.63
C SER A 42 -17.88 -15.64 3.51
N ALA A 43 -17.71 -16.14 4.73
CA ALA A 43 -16.58 -15.77 5.59
C ALA A 43 -15.23 -16.25 5.00
N THR A 44 -15.19 -17.46 4.43
CA THR A 44 -13.97 -17.96 3.78
C THR A 44 -13.60 -17.11 2.57
N MET A 45 -14.57 -16.80 1.69
CA MET A 45 -14.34 -15.93 0.54
C MET A 45 -13.92 -14.52 0.99
N SER A 46 -14.59 -13.95 1.99
CA SER A 46 -14.22 -12.66 2.57
C SER A 46 -12.79 -12.66 3.10
N ALA A 47 -12.36 -13.71 3.82
CA ALA A 47 -10.99 -13.84 4.31
C ALA A 47 -9.96 -13.88 3.16
N ILE A 48 -10.24 -14.63 2.10
CA ILE A 48 -9.38 -14.72 0.91
C ILE A 48 -9.24 -13.33 0.25
N PHE A 49 -10.36 -12.69 -0.09
CA PHE A 49 -10.31 -11.39 -0.77
C PHE A 49 -9.69 -10.29 0.08
N THR A 50 -9.92 -10.32 1.40
CA THR A 50 -9.30 -9.37 2.33
C THR A 50 -7.78 -9.58 2.40
N SER A 51 -7.31 -10.83 2.39
CA SER A 51 -5.87 -11.15 2.38
C SER A 51 -5.21 -10.72 1.08
N ILE A 52 -5.87 -10.96 -0.06
CA ILE A 52 -5.42 -10.47 -1.38
C ILE A 52 -5.40 -8.93 -1.39
N GLY A 53 -6.42 -8.28 -0.82
CA GLY A 53 -6.45 -6.82 -0.67
C GLY A 53 -5.28 -6.29 0.15
N ALA A 54 -4.92 -6.94 1.25
CA ALA A 54 -3.76 -6.56 2.07
C ALA A 54 -2.44 -6.68 1.29
N LEU A 55 -2.25 -7.76 0.52
CA LEU A 55 -1.11 -7.90 -0.39
C LEU A 55 -1.11 -6.83 -1.48
N GLY A 56 -2.29 -6.47 -1.99
CA GLY A 56 -2.47 -5.38 -2.95
C GLY A 56 -2.05 -4.02 -2.38
N VAL A 57 -2.36 -3.74 -1.11
CA VAL A 57 -1.91 -2.52 -0.42
C VAL A 57 -0.39 -2.49 -0.32
N LEU A 58 0.25 -3.61 0.03
CA LEU A 58 1.72 -3.71 0.10
C LEU A 58 2.38 -3.53 -1.28
N ALA A 59 1.76 -4.05 -2.34
CA ALA A 59 2.24 -3.81 -3.70
C ALA A 59 2.02 -2.35 -4.11
N TRP A 60 0.88 -1.77 -3.75
CA TRP A 60 0.56 -0.37 -4.00
C TRP A 60 1.57 0.56 -3.35
N THR A 61 1.92 0.35 -2.08
CA THR A 61 2.93 1.18 -1.39
C THR A 61 4.25 1.20 -2.15
N ALA A 62 4.71 0.05 -2.63
CA ALA A 62 5.94 0.00 -3.40
C ALA A 62 5.82 0.84 -4.68
N VAL A 63 4.74 0.64 -5.45
CA VAL A 63 4.54 1.35 -6.71
C VAL A 63 4.34 2.86 -6.50
N ASP A 64 3.59 3.23 -5.48
CA ASP A 64 3.26 4.60 -5.11
C ASP A 64 4.51 5.34 -4.64
N ASP A 65 5.26 4.81 -3.67
CA ASP A 65 6.48 5.44 -3.16
C ASP A 65 7.62 5.53 -4.19
N PHE A 66 7.64 4.63 -5.19
CA PHE A 66 8.57 4.74 -6.33
C PHE A 66 8.10 5.76 -7.39
N ASN A 67 6.79 6.01 -7.51
CA ASN A 67 6.22 6.89 -8.54
C ASN A 67 5.83 8.28 -8.03
N ASP A 68 5.73 8.49 -6.73
CA ASP A 68 5.09 9.67 -6.18
C ASP A 68 5.94 10.92 -6.33
N TYR A 69 5.38 11.84 -7.10
CA TYR A 69 5.82 13.22 -7.25
C TYR A 69 5.24 14.05 -6.08
N PRO A 70 6.05 14.88 -5.40
CA PRO A 70 7.41 15.20 -5.74
C PRO A 70 8.44 14.53 -4.80
N GLY A 71 8.26 13.25 -4.47
CA GLY A 71 9.20 12.49 -3.66
C GLY A 71 8.75 12.34 -2.21
N TYR A 72 7.67 11.62 -1.96
CA TYR A 72 7.21 11.42 -0.57
C TYR A 72 8.19 10.55 0.25
N THR A 73 8.87 9.60 -0.39
CA THR A 73 9.55 8.56 0.39
C THR A 73 10.92 8.17 -0.16
N CYS A 74 11.07 7.96 -1.48
CA CYS A 74 12.23 7.23 -2.00
C CYS A 74 12.92 7.81 -3.24
N THR A 75 12.38 8.87 -3.86
CA THR A 75 12.94 9.45 -5.08
C THR A 75 12.99 10.97 -5.01
N LEU A 76 14.10 11.55 -5.48
CA LEU A 76 14.19 12.99 -5.75
C LEU A 76 13.75 13.17 -7.20
N ARG A 77 12.49 13.57 -7.41
CA ARG A 77 11.94 13.80 -8.75
C ARG A 77 11.58 15.27 -8.86
N ASP A 78 12.06 15.92 -9.91
CA ASP A 78 11.75 17.34 -10.20
C ASP A 78 12.28 18.37 -9.18
N GLY A 79 13.37 18.04 -8.47
CA GLY A 79 14.10 18.98 -7.61
C GLY A 79 13.49 19.18 -6.21
N TYR A 80 12.52 18.36 -5.83
CA TYR A 80 11.94 18.38 -4.49
C TYR A 80 12.65 17.39 -3.57
N VAL A 81 12.86 17.83 -2.34
CA VAL A 81 13.54 17.09 -1.28
C VAL A 81 12.52 16.17 -0.61
N PRO A 82 12.84 14.87 -0.37
CA PRO A 82 11.91 14.01 0.33
C PRO A 82 11.57 14.53 1.72
N ASP A 83 10.31 14.33 2.13
CA ASP A 83 9.80 14.83 3.41
C ASP A 83 10.67 14.37 4.59
N GLY A 84 11.13 15.32 5.41
CA GLY A 84 11.97 15.06 6.59
C GLY A 84 13.47 15.18 6.36
N LEU A 85 13.92 15.42 5.12
CA LEU A 85 15.30 15.83 4.83
C LEU A 85 15.44 17.37 4.89
N PRO A 86 16.57 17.90 5.37
CA PRO A 86 16.84 19.34 5.32
C PRO A 86 17.05 19.84 3.88
N ASP A 87 16.34 20.89 3.49
CA ASP A 87 16.43 21.48 2.14
C ASP A 87 17.84 21.99 1.79
N ASP A 88 18.63 22.37 2.79
CA ASP A 88 19.99 22.89 2.66
C ASP A 88 21.02 21.83 2.25
N TRP A 89 20.65 20.54 2.31
CA TRP A 89 21.52 19.44 1.85
C TRP A 89 21.51 19.29 0.32
N PHE A 90 20.58 19.95 -0.36
CA PHE A 90 20.37 19.81 -1.79
C PHE A 90 20.75 21.10 -2.53
N PRO A 91 21.47 20.99 -3.67
CA PRO A 91 21.75 22.16 -4.48
C PRO A 91 20.43 22.80 -4.96
N PRO A 92 20.36 24.13 -5.07
CA PRO A 92 19.17 24.82 -5.54
C PRO A 92 18.75 24.29 -6.92
N VAL A 93 17.44 24.15 -7.13
CA VAL A 93 16.82 23.58 -8.34
C VAL A 93 17.08 24.49 -9.55
N THR A 94 18.28 24.43 -10.12
CA THR A 94 18.71 25.35 -11.19
C THR A 94 18.98 24.68 -12.53
N SER A 95 18.95 23.34 -12.62
CA SER A 95 19.28 22.67 -13.88
C SER A 95 18.66 21.28 -14.00
N SER A 96 17.63 21.16 -14.86
CA SER A 96 16.93 19.94 -15.28
C SER A 96 16.44 19.00 -14.17
N PRO A 97 15.23 18.44 -14.27
CA PRO A 97 14.81 17.37 -13.37
C PRO A 97 15.79 16.20 -13.50
N THR A 98 16.61 15.98 -12.47
CA THR A 98 17.47 14.80 -12.34
C THR A 98 16.78 13.83 -11.40
N ASP A 99 16.49 12.61 -11.88
CA ASP A 99 15.86 11.53 -11.11
C ASP A 99 16.83 10.88 -10.08
N SER A 100 17.91 11.57 -9.69
CA SER A 100 18.97 11.01 -8.86
C SER A 100 19.49 11.98 -7.80
N PHE A 101 19.86 11.40 -6.65
CA PHE A 101 20.50 12.12 -5.55
C PHE A 101 21.91 12.58 -5.93
N PRO A 102 22.41 13.71 -5.37
CA PRO A 102 23.81 14.10 -5.47
C PRO A 102 24.74 12.96 -5.03
N PRO A 103 25.96 12.82 -5.60
CA PRO A 103 26.90 11.75 -5.26
C PRO A 103 27.39 11.80 -3.80
N THR A 104 27.20 12.92 -3.11
CA THR A 104 27.49 13.11 -1.68
C THR A 104 26.44 12.48 -0.75
N ILE A 105 25.30 12.05 -1.29
CA ILE A 105 24.21 11.41 -0.54
C ILE A 105 24.10 9.95 -0.98
N GLY A 106 24.39 9.04 -0.06
CA GLY A 106 24.05 7.63 -0.21
C GLY A 106 22.60 7.40 0.19
N TRP A 107 21.94 6.46 -0.50
CA TRP A 107 20.58 6.07 -0.16
C TRP A 107 20.34 4.58 -0.39
N SER A 108 19.41 4.02 0.37
CA SER A 108 18.93 2.64 0.21
C SER A 108 17.44 2.57 0.49
N SER A 109 16.73 1.70 -0.21
CA SER A 109 15.32 1.43 0.02
C SER A 109 15.07 -0.02 0.40
N GLY A 110 14.00 -0.26 1.14
CA GLY A 110 13.57 -1.60 1.51
C GLY A 110 12.09 -1.64 1.83
N LEU A 111 11.48 -2.82 1.70
CA LEU A 111 10.12 -3.03 2.19
C LEU A 111 10.15 -3.21 3.70
N GLU A 112 9.23 -2.53 4.38
CA GLU A 112 9.02 -2.62 5.81
C GLU A 112 7.59 -3.06 6.10
N ILE A 113 7.44 -3.88 7.13
CA ILE A 113 6.13 -4.37 7.58
C ILE A 113 5.48 -3.43 8.61
N PHE A 114 6.26 -2.55 9.24
CA PHE A 114 5.79 -1.59 10.23
C PHE A 114 6.71 -0.36 10.33
N PRO A 115 6.25 0.84 9.91
CA PRO A 115 5.03 1.08 9.14
C PRO A 115 5.04 0.29 7.81
N VAL A 116 3.86 -0.11 7.34
CA VAL A 116 3.72 -0.89 6.09
C VAL A 116 4.06 0.01 4.90
N GLY A 117 5.05 -0.42 4.13
CA GLY A 117 5.38 0.16 2.85
C GLY A 117 6.88 0.17 2.56
N MET A 118 7.34 1.17 1.84
CA MET A 118 8.75 1.46 1.63
C MET A 118 9.35 2.23 2.80
N ARG A 119 10.55 1.80 3.17
CA ARG A 119 11.47 2.53 4.02
C ARG A 119 12.63 3.01 3.17
N CYS A 120 12.99 4.27 3.31
CA CYS A 120 14.11 4.86 2.61
C CYS A 120 15.06 5.53 3.59
N SER A 121 16.32 5.10 3.56
CA SER A 121 17.37 5.58 4.44
C SER A 121 18.39 6.35 3.63
N TYR A 122 18.76 7.53 4.13
CA TYR A 122 19.68 8.48 3.52
C TYR A 122 20.85 8.74 4.45
N TRP A 123 22.05 8.89 3.91
CA TRP A 123 23.24 9.26 4.68
C TRP A 123 24.20 10.10 3.86
N VAL A 124 24.99 10.94 4.53
CA VAL A 124 26.09 11.67 3.89
C VAL A 124 27.26 10.72 3.71
N THR A 125 27.74 10.55 2.48
CA THR A 125 28.81 9.59 2.17
C THR A 125 30.12 9.94 2.89
N ASP A 126 30.40 11.23 3.06
CA ASP A 126 31.60 11.75 3.72
C ASP A 126 31.51 11.73 5.26
N ASN A 127 30.30 11.66 5.82
CA ASN A 127 30.06 11.57 7.26
C ASN A 127 28.80 10.73 7.56
N PRO A 128 28.92 9.39 7.63
CA PRO A 128 27.77 8.49 7.72
C PRO A 128 27.09 8.47 9.10
N GLU A 129 27.53 9.29 10.06
CA GLU A 129 26.88 9.41 11.37
C GLU A 129 25.47 10.00 11.28
N PHE A 130 25.21 10.80 10.24
CA PHE A 130 23.89 11.38 9.98
C PHE A 130 23.10 10.49 9.04
N MET A 131 22.24 9.65 9.61
CA MET A 131 21.29 8.82 8.86
C MET A 131 19.85 9.30 9.12
N ILE A 132 19.13 9.63 8.05
CA ILE A 132 17.71 9.98 8.09
C ILE A 132 16.92 8.86 7.44
N THR A 133 15.78 8.50 8.02
CA THR A 133 14.90 7.46 7.47
C THR A 133 13.49 7.99 7.31
N THR A 134 12.95 7.84 6.12
CA THR A 134 11.57 8.14 5.75
C THR A 134 10.79 6.84 5.57
N HIS A 135 9.47 6.93 5.72
CA HIS A 135 8.57 5.79 5.61
C HIS A 135 7.33 6.19 4.84
N SER A 136 6.70 5.22 4.19
CA SER A 136 5.42 5.43 3.52
C SER A 136 4.36 5.99 4.46
N HIS A 137 3.37 6.65 3.85
CA HIS A 137 2.28 7.27 4.58
C HIS A 137 1.55 6.27 5.51
N TRP A 138 1.29 6.67 6.76
CA TRP A 138 0.69 5.82 7.80
C TRP A 138 -0.67 5.22 7.42
N LEU A 139 -1.38 5.83 6.47
CA LEU A 139 -2.63 5.28 5.94
C LEU A 139 -2.45 3.86 5.41
N TYR A 140 -1.31 3.55 4.78
CA TYR A 140 -1.02 2.20 4.30
C TYR A 140 -0.95 1.18 5.41
N THR A 141 -0.31 1.55 6.52
CA THR A 141 -0.26 0.75 7.75
C THR A 141 -1.67 0.49 8.29
N LEU A 142 -2.50 1.53 8.40
CA LEU A 142 -3.87 1.41 8.90
C LEU A 142 -4.73 0.50 8.02
N VAL A 143 -4.66 0.67 6.69
CA VAL A 143 -5.45 -0.12 5.75
C VAL A 143 -4.98 -1.57 5.74
N PHE A 144 -3.66 -1.82 5.65
CA PHE A 144 -3.10 -3.17 5.64
C PHE A 144 -3.50 -3.96 6.89
N TYR A 145 -3.25 -3.41 8.09
CA TYR A 145 -3.59 -4.10 9.33
C TYR A 145 -5.10 -4.18 9.57
N GLY A 146 -5.87 -3.19 9.12
CA GLY A 146 -7.34 -3.26 9.13
C GLY A 146 -7.88 -4.45 8.32
N LEU A 147 -7.33 -4.66 7.11
CA LEU A 147 -7.65 -5.80 6.27
C LEU A 147 -7.23 -7.12 6.94
N ILE A 148 -6.01 -7.22 7.47
CA ILE A 148 -5.58 -8.42 8.22
C ILE A 148 -6.51 -8.72 9.39
N GLY A 149 -6.93 -7.70 10.16
CA GLY A 149 -7.89 -7.84 11.25
C GLY A 149 -9.24 -8.41 10.79
N ILE A 150 -9.78 -7.90 9.68
CA ILE A 150 -11.01 -8.43 9.07
C ILE A 150 -10.81 -9.89 8.63
N ALA A 151 -9.69 -10.22 7.98
CA ALA A 151 -9.40 -11.57 7.53
C ALA A 151 -9.38 -12.57 8.70
N VAL A 152 -8.68 -12.23 9.79
CA VAL A 152 -8.64 -13.04 11.02
C VAL A 152 -10.04 -13.25 11.60
N LEU A 153 -10.84 -12.18 11.70
CA LEU A 153 -12.20 -12.27 12.20
C LEU A 153 -13.05 -13.22 11.34
N GLN A 154 -12.94 -13.14 10.02
CA GLN A 154 -13.68 -14.01 9.11
C GLN A 154 -13.25 -15.47 9.20
N ILE A 155 -11.95 -15.75 9.36
CA ILE A 155 -11.44 -17.10 9.61
C ILE A 155 -12.03 -17.69 10.88
N ILE A 156 -12.04 -16.92 11.98
CA ILE A 156 -12.64 -17.37 13.26
C ILE A 156 -14.11 -17.75 13.05
N ARG A 157 -14.86 -16.93 12.31
CA ARG A 157 -16.27 -17.19 12.02
C ARG A 157 -16.48 -18.44 11.17
N ALA A 158 -15.67 -18.64 10.14
CA ALA A 158 -15.70 -19.85 9.30
C ALA A 158 -15.41 -21.11 10.12
N VAL A 159 -14.41 -21.08 11.01
CA VAL A 159 -14.05 -22.20 11.88
C VAL A 159 -15.15 -22.52 12.89
N ARG A 160 -15.75 -21.49 13.52
CA ARG A 160 -16.87 -21.69 14.46
C ARG A 160 -18.09 -22.31 13.79
N ALA A 161 -18.40 -21.89 12.56
CA ALA A 161 -19.48 -22.49 11.79
C ALA A 161 -19.26 -24.00 11.53
N ASN A 162 -18.00 -24.43 11.35
CA ASN A 162 -17.64 -25.85 11.19
C ASN A 162 -17.75 -26.67 12.49
N ARG A 163 -17.34 -26.12 13.64
CA ARG A 163 -17.28 -26.87 14.91
C ARG A 163 -18.62 -27.25 15.50
N THR A 164 -19.70 -26.54 15.15
CA THR A 164 -21.05 -26.83 15.65
C THR A 164 -21.78 -27.93 14.85
N ALA A 165 -21.10 -28.56 13.88
CA ALA A 165 -21.66 -29.57 12.98
C ALA A 165 -21.31 -31.02 13.37
N GLY A 166 -20.48 -31.22 14.40
CA GLY A 166 -20.26 -32.50 15.07
C GLY A 166 -20.92 -32.49 16.44
#